data_AF-A0AAX3KFK7-F1
#
_entry.id   AF-A0AAX3KFK7-F1
#
_cell.length_a   1.000
_cell.length_b   1.000
_cell.length_c   1.000
_cell.angle_alpha   90.00
_cell.angle_beta   90.00
_cell.angle_gamma   90.00
#
_symmetry.space_group_name_H-M   'P 1'
#
loop_
_entity.id
_entity.type
_entity.pdbx_description
1 polymer ?
#
loop_
_entity_poly.entity_id
_entity_poly.type
_entity_poly.pdbx_seq_one_letter_code
_entity_poly.pdbx_strand_id
1 'polypeptide(L)'
;MDDLGAMNTSWGSGAGADVDVRALRRYNRLLGVLLNVGEWACIGLLPLVAIAAIWLVTQTNFENVVFYDGTDSICIYDGTTGEIRNVE
;
A
#
# COMPACT_ATOMS: atom_id res chain seq x y z
N MET A 1 -23.41 -23.80 -48.48
CA MET A 1 -24.23 -24.01 -47.27
C MET A 1 -23.37 -24.98 -46.48
N ASP A 2 -22.40 -24.43 -45.77
CA ASP A 2 -21.31 -25.21 -45.19
C ASP A 2 -21.64 -25.36 -43.72
N ASP A 3 -22.26 -26.51 -43.40
CA ASP A 3 -22.46 -26.99 -42.04
C ASP A 3 -21.09 -27.26 -41.42
N LEU A 4 -20.49 -26.23 -40.80
CA LEU A 4 -19.39 -26.40 -39.88
C LEU A 4 -19.94 -27.03 -38.60
N GLY A 5 -20.07 -28.35 -38.63
CA GLY A 5 -20.51 -29.17 -37.51
C GLY A 5 -19.73 -28.85 -36.24
N ALA A 6 -20.46 -28.76 -35.12
CA ALA A 6 -19.94 -28.39 -33.81
C ALA A 6 -18.64 -29.15 -33.48
N MET A 7 -17.54 -28.39 -33.37
CA MET A 7 -16.21 -28.94 -33.13
C MET A 7 -16.08 -29.29 -31.64
N ASN A 8 -16.42 -30.52 -31.26
CA ASN A 8 -16.26 -30.99 -29.89
C ASN A 8 -14.79 -31.35 -29.64
N THR A 9 -14.11 -30.56 -28.81
CA THR A 9 -12.74 -30.86 -28.35
C THR A 9 -12.79 -31.56 -26.99
N SER A 10 -11.72 -32.23 -26.59
CA SER A 10 -11.59 -32.83 -25.24
C SER A 10 -11.62 -31.79 -24.11
N TRP A 11 -11.59 -30.50 -24.46
CA TRP A 11 -11.72 -29.34 -23.57
C TRP A 11 -13.14 -28.75 -23.57
N GLY A 12 -14.08 -29.32 -24.33
CA GLY A 12 -15.46 -28.84 -24.46
C GLY A 12 -15.88 -28.52 -25.90
N SER A 13 -17.19 -28.32 -26.09
CA SER A 13 -17.81 -27.96 -27.37
C SER A 13 -17.32 -26.59 -27.86
N GLY A 14 -16.82 -26.55 -29.10
CA GLY A 14 -16.18 -25.38 -29.69
C GLY A 14 -17.12 -24.18 -29.82
N ALA A 15 -16.83 -23.16 -29.01
CA ALA A 15 -16.86 -21.73 -29.35
C ALA A 15 -18.13 -21.12 -30.01
N GLY A 16 -19.30 -21.77 -29.96
CA GLY A 16 -20.53 -21.24 -30.58
C GLY A 16 -21.64 -20.84 -29.61
N ALA A 17 -21.83 -21.56 -28.50
CA ALA A 17 -23.10 -21.49 -27.76
C ALA A 17 -23.02 -20.93 -26.33
N ASP A 18 -21.88 -21.00 -25.64
CA ASP A 18 -21.86 -20.84 -24.17
C ASP A 18 -20.83 -19.84 -23.63
N VAL A 19 -20.40 -18.85 -24.41
CA VAL A 19 -19.76 -17.67 -23.81
C VAL A 19 -20.89 -16.74 -23.36
N ASP A 20 -21.24 -16.82 -22.07
CA ASP A 20 -22.25 -15.96 -21.49
C ASP A 20 -21.76 -14.50 -21.48
N VAL A 21 -22.02 -13.80 -22.58
CA VAL A 21 -21.64 -12.40 -22.83
C VAL A 21 -22.18 -11.46 -21.75
N ARG A 22 -23.24 -11.86 -21.03
CA ARG A 22 -23.79 -11.10 -19.91
C ARG A 22 -22.93 -11.25 -18.66
N ALA A 23 -22.47 -12.47 -18.38
CA ALA A 23 -21.54 -12.72 -17.28
C ALA A 23 -20.23 -11.95 -17.50
N LEU A 24 -19.68 -12.00 -18.72
CA LEU A 24 -18.44 -11.30 -19.06
C LEU A 24 -18.59 -9.77 -18.96
N ARG A 25 -19.71 -9.21 -19.43
CA ARG A 25 -20.00 -7.77 -19.31
C ARG A 25 -20.12 -7.33 -17.85
N ARG A 26 -20.75 -8.16 -17.00
CA ARG A 26 -20.89 -7.88 -15.56
C ARG A 26 -19.53 -7.91 -14.87
N TYR A 27 -18.68 -8.87 -15.21
CA TYR A 27 -17.32 -8.97 -14.68
C TYR A 27 -16.45 -7.78 -15.09
N ASN A 28 -16.46 -7.39 -16.36
CA ASN A 28 -15.72 -6.22 -16.84
C ASN A 28 -16.21 -4.92 -16.18
N ARG A 29 -17.52 -4.80 -15.90
CA ARG A 29 -18.05 -3.65 -15.15
C ARG A 29 -17.53 -3.61 -13.72
N LEU A 30 -17.44 -4.76 -13.04
CA LEU A 30 -16.87 -4.85 -11.69
C LEU A 30 -15.38 -4.46 -11.68
N LEU A 31 -14.60 -4.97 -12.65
CA LEU A 31 -13.21 -4.61 -12.82
C LEU A 31 -13.03 -3.10 -13.06
N GLY A 32 -13.89 -2.49 -13.88
CA GLY A 32 -13.86 -1.04 -14.11
C GLY A 32 -14.13 -0.22 -12.85
N VAL A 33 -15.07 -0.66 -12.01
CA VAL A 33 -15.33 -0.01 -10.71
C VAL A 33 -14.15 -0.18 -9.76
N LEU A 34 -13.59 -1.38 -9.66
CA LEU A 34 -12.41 -1.66 -8.84
C LEU A 34 -11.21 -0.82 -9.25
N LEU A 35 -10.99 -0.66 -10.55
CA LEU A 35 -9.88 0.13 -11.09
C LEU A 35 -10.04 1.61 -10.73
N ASN A 36 -11.24 2.17 -10.89
CA ASN A 36 -11.54 3.55 -10.49
C ASN A 36 -11.36 3.75 -8.97
N VAL A 37 -11.87 2.83 -8.14
CA VAL A 37 -11.67 2.88 -6.68
C VAL A 37 -10.18 2.78 -6.33
N GLY A 38 -9.42 1.92 -7.00
CA GLY A 38 -7.98 1.79 -6.83
C GLY A 38 -7.22 3.07 -7.17
N GLU A 39 -7.62 3.76 -8.25
CA GLU A 39 -7.03 5.03 -8.65
C GLU A 39 -7.27 6.12 -7.59
N TRP A 40 -8.50 6.26 -7.09
CA TRP A 40 -8.82 7.18 -6.00
C TRP A 40 -8.10 6.83 -4.69
N ALA A 41 -7.97 5.54 -4.39
CA ALA A 41 -7.21 5.07 -3.23
C ALA A 41 -5.74 5.47 -3.34
N CYS A 42 -5.11 5.29 -4.50
CA CYS A 42 -3.73 5.71 -4.75
C CYS A 42 -3.56 7.22 -4.61
N ILE A 43 -4.47 8.01 -5.18
CA ILE A 43 -4.45 9.48 -5.08
C ILE A 43 -4.55 9.92 -3.61
N GLY A 44 -5.35 9.24 -2.80
CA GLY A 44 -5.47 9.53 -1.37
C GLY A 44 -4.28 9.04 -0.52
N LEU A 45 -3.72 7.87 -0.85
CA LEU A 45 -2.63 7.26 -0.09
C LEU A 45 -1.33 8.06 -0.20
N LEU A 46 -1.02 8.58 -1.39
CA LEU A 46 0.22 9.29 -1.66
C LEU A 46 0.42 10.54 -0.75
N PRO A 47 -0.53 11.48 -0.63
CA PRO A 47 -0.40 12.60 0.28
C PRO A 47 -0.41 12.17 1.75
N LEU A 48 -1.16 11.11 2.09
CA LEU A 48 -1.21 10.60 3.46
C LEU A 48 0.14 10.05 3.91
N VAL A 49 0.81 9.28 3.04
CA VAL A 49 2.18 8.79 3.27
C VAL A 49 3.17 9.95 3.36
N ALA A 50 3.05 10.96 2.49
CA ALA A 50 3.93 12.13 2.54
C ALA A 50 3.77 12.91 3.86
N ILE A 51 2.54 13.16 4.31
CA ILE A 51 2.25 13.83 5.57
C ILE A 51 2.78 13.00 6.75
N ALA A 52 2.55 11.68 6.75
CA ALA A 52 3.05 10.80 7.79
C ALA A 52 4.59 10.81 7.87
N ALA A 53 5.27 10.82 6.72
CA ALA A 53 6.73 10.92 6.68
C ALA A 53 7.25 12.27 7.22
N ILE A 54 6.62 13.39 6.83
CA ILE A 54 6.96 14.72 7.36
C ILE A 54 6.74 14.79 8.87
N TRP A 55 5.60 14.25 9.33
CA TRP A 55 5.27 14.18 10.74
C TRP A 55 6.30 13.38 11.52
N LEU A 56 6.68 12.21 11.00
CA LEU A 56 7.70 11.36 11.62
C LEU A 56 9.01 12.14 11.73
N VAL A 57 9.53 12.68 10.64
CA VAL A 57 10.81 13.42 10.66
C VAL A 57 10.82 14.63 11.60
N THR A 58 9.70 15.35 11.73
CA THR A 58 9.63 16.56 12.56
C THR A 58 9.36 16.27 14.04
N GLN A 59 8.68 15.17 14.37
CA GLN A 59 8.30 14.85 15.75
C GLN A 59 9.20 13.79 16.40
N THR A 60 9.84 12.91 15.61
CA THR A 60 10.77 11.94 16.18
C THR A 60 12.15 12.56 16.35
N ASN A 61 12.56 12.69 17.61
CA ASN A 61 13.91 13.07 17.96
C ASN A 61 14.86 11.88 17.81
N PHE A 62 15.71 11.91 16.78
CA PHE A 62 16.74 10.89 16.53
C PHE A 62 18.06 11.16 17.26
N GLU A 63 18.12 12.22 18.06
CA GLU A 63 19.35 12.75 18.64
C GLU A 63 19.49 12.49 20.15
N ASN A 64 18.73 11.56 20.73
CA ASN A 64 18.96 11.19 22.12
C ASN A 64 20.28 10.42 22.25
N VAL A 65 21.32 11.10 22.74
CA VAL A 65 22.66 10.55 22.92
C VAL A 65 22.95 10.41 24.41
N VAL A 66 23.31 9.19 24.81
CA VAL A 66 23.84 8.90 26.14
C VAL A 66 25.35 9.02 26.08
N PHE A 67 25.94 9.91 26.87
CA PHE A 67 27.39 10.10 26.91
C PHE A 67 27.91 10.09 28.35
N TYR A 68 29.18 9.68 28.47
CA TYR A 68 29.87 9.60 29.74
C TYR A 68 30.80 10.80 29.88
N ASP A 69 30.53 11.69 30.82
CA ASP A 69 31.29 12.94 31.03
C ASP A 69 32.41 12.80 32.08
N GLY A 70 32.72 11.58 32.51
CA GLY A 70 33.79 11.33 33.49
C GLY A 70 33.38 11.53 34.96
N THR A 71 32.12 11.83 35.24
CA THR A 71 31.48 11.77 36.57
C THR A 71 30.83 10.41 36.85
N ASP A 72 30.47 10.14 38.12
CA ASP A 72 29.77 8.91 38.54
C ASP A 72 28.32 8.80 38.00
N SER A 73 27.79 9.85 37.37
CA SER A 73 26.45 9.92 36.78
C SER A 73 26.46 9.79 35.26
N ILE A 74 25.39 9.21 34.70
CA ILE A 74 25.19 9.07 33.25
C ILE A 74 24.47 10.32 32.74
N CYS A 75 25.04 10.96 31.71
CA CYS A 75 24.43 12.12 31.06
C CYS A 75 23.57 11.66 29.88
N ILE A 76 22.29 12.03 29.88
CA ILE A 76 21.38 11.80 28.75
C ILE A 76 21.06 13.16 28.13
N TYR A 77 21.44 13.36 26.87
CA TYR A 77 20.96 14.49 26.08
C TYR A 77 19.57 14.18 25.56
N ASP A 78 18.61 15.04 25.92
CA ASP A 78 17.25 14.98 25.39
C ASP A 78 17.15 15.95 24.20
N GLY A 79 17.14 15.38 22.99
CA GLY A 79 17.03 16.16 21.75
C GLY A 79 15.71 16.93 21.63
N THR A 80 14.70 16.59 22.44
CA THR A 80 13.41 17.31 22.42
C THR A 80 13.46 18.64 23.16
N THR A 81 14.24 18.74 24.24
CA THR A 81 14.35 19.95 25.08
C THR A 81 15.68 20.68 24.89
N GLY A 82 16.68 20.02 24.31
CA GLY A 82 18.05 20.53 24.22
C GLY A 82 18.76 20.55 25.57
N GLU A 83 18.21 19.89 26.58
CA GLU A 83 18.75 19.84 27.94
C GLU A 83 19.53 18.56 28.17
N ILE A 84 20.67 18.70 28.87
CA ILE A 84 21.45 17.56 29.36
C ILE A 84 20.93 17.23 30.75
N ARG A 85 20.43 16.00 30.93
CA ARG A 85 19.96 15.51 32.23
C ARG A 85 20.96 14.52 32.80
N ASN A 86 21.41 14.79 34.01
CA ASN A 86 22.23 13.86 34.78
C ASN A 86 21.31 12.86 35.48
N VAL A 87 21.56 11.58 35.26
CA VAL A 87 20.92 10.48 35.97
C VAL A 87 21.99 9.84 36.84
N GLU A 88 21.81 9.93 38.17
CA GLU A 88 22.62 9.21 39.16
C GLU A 88 22.31 7.70 39.14
#